data_AF-W1PWG8-F1
#
_entry.id   AF-W1PWG8-F1
#
_cell.length_a   1.000
_cell.length_b   1.000
_cell.length_c   1.000
_cell.angle_alpha   90.00
_cell.angle_beta   90.00
_cell.angle_gamma   90.00
#
_symmetry.space_group_name_H-M   'P 1'
#
loop_
_entity.id
_entity.type
_entity.pdbx_description
1 polymer ?
#
loop_
_entity_poly.entity_id
_entity_poly.type
_entity_poly.pdbx_seq_one_letter_code
_entity_poly.pdbx_strand_id
1 'polypeptide(L)'
;MAFCVCLQGKCAGSAKGMSSLFTTLLSRQHIAFTNCLEFHVSRFGFYFDPKRCNFKVLAQIQVVGNHCELKEGEFLLFISLTGLWRRPRHSVPYAASRDIISIDHSCFYISEGYNLVAFDMEREEADIIVYNVYFG
;
A
#
# COMPACT_ATOMS: atom_id res chain seq x y z
N MET A 1 -10.54 -16.20 8.85
CA MET A 1 -11.16 -16.11 7.51
C MET A 1 -10.03 -15.73 6.55
N ALA A 2 -9.64 -16.63 5.63
CA ALA A 2 -8.52 -16.41 4.70
C ALA A 2 -9.08 -16.12 3.31
N PHE A 3 -8.72 -14.97 2.72
CA PHE A 3 -9.13 -14.62 1.36
C PHE A 3 -8.01 -14.96 0.38
N CYS A 4 -8.35 -15.72 -0.65
CA CYS A 4 -7.47 -16.07 -1.75
C CYS A 4 -7.79 -15.14 -2.94
N VAL A 5 -6.84 -14.29 -3.33
CA VAL A 5 -6.96 -13.48 -4.56
C VAL A 5 -6.35 -14.29 -5.69
N CYS A 6 -7.18 -14.94 -6.52
CA CYS A 6 -6.69 -15.73 -7.65
C CYS A 6 -6.51 -14.85 -8.88
N LEU A 7 -5.31 -14.86 -9.46
CA LEU A 7 -5.01 -14.34 -10.79
C LEU A 7 -4.77 -15.52 -11.73
N GLN A 8 -5.54 -15.55 -12.83
CA GLN A 8 -5.40 -16.50 -13.94
C GLN A 8 -5.36 -17.99 -13.57
N GLY A 9 -6.35 -18.45 -12.79
CA GLY A 9 -6.81 -19.84 -12.91
C GLY A 9 -6.00 -20.93 -12.19
N LYS A 10 -5.16 -20.64 -11.19
CA LYS A 10 -4.73 -21.65 -10.21
C LYS A 10 -4.64 -21.07 -8.81
N CYS A 11 -5.55 -21.51 -7.94
CA CYS A 11 -5.51 -21.22 -6.51
C CYS A 11 -4.72 -22.35 -5.81
N ALA A 12 -3.67 -22.02 -5.06
CA ALA A 12 -2.96 -22.97 -4.21
C ALA A 12 -2.96 -22.44 -2.76
N GLY A 13 -3.65 -23.17 -1.88
CA GLY A 13 -3.76 -22.83 -0.47
C GLY A 13 -2.49 -23.20 0.31
N SER A 14 -1.95 -22.23 1.04
CA SER A 14 -1.26 -22.43 2.32
C SER A 14 -0.93 -21.07 2.93
N ALA A 15 -1.28 -20.87 4.19
CA ALA A 15 -1.15 -19.61 4.92
C ALA A 15 0.31 -19.10 5.11
N LYS A 16 1.31 -19.84 4.61
CA LYS A 16 2.73 -19.42 4.55
C LYS A 16 3.15 -18.79 3.21
N GLY A 17 2.26 -18.77 2.21
CA GLY A 17 2.56 -18.33 0.84
C GLY A 17 2.06 -16.94 0.43
N MET A 18 1.38 -16.20 1.32
CA MET A 18 0.79 -14.91 0.94
C MET A 18 1.86 -13.86 0.64
N SER A 19 2.96 -13.74 1.40
CA SER A 19 3.99 -12.74 1.06
C SER A 19 4.53 -12.95 -0.36
N SER A 20 4.83 -14.18 -0.76
CA SER A 20 5.34 -14.52 -2.10
C SER A 20 4.36 -14.21 -3.24
N LEU A 21 3.06 -14.52 -3.05
CA LEU A 21 2.04 -14.24 -4.07
C LEU A 21 1.81 -12.74 -4.25
N PHE A 22 1.84 -11.98 -3.16
CA PHE A 22 1.72 -10.52 -3.21
C PHE A 22 2.97 -9.85 -3.80
N THR A 23 4.18 -10.31 -3.46
CA THR A 23 5.40 -9.83 -4.12
C THR A 23 5.36 -10.09 -5.62
N THR A 24 4.83 -11.25 -6.06
CA THR A 24 4.69 -11.56 -7.50
C THR A 24 3.63 -10.69 -8.18
N LEU A 25 2.53 -10.37 -7.49
CA LEU A 25 1.47 -9.45 -7.93
C LEU A 25 2.01 -8.01 -8.10
N LEU A 26 2.87 -7.58 -7.18
CA LEU A 26 3.46 -6.25 -7.13
C LEU A 26 4.69 -6.13 -8.05
N SER A 27 5.44 -7.21 -8.30
CA SER A 27 6.67 -7.17 -9.12
C SER A 27 6.43 -7.33 -10.63
N ARG A 28 5.21 -7.69 -11.07
CA ARG A 28 4.93 -7.98 -12.50
C ARG A 28 4.03 -6.98 -13.21
N GLN A 29 3.63 -5.89 -12.57
CA GLN A 29 2.91 -4.82 -13.27
C GLN A 29 3.90 -3.74 -13.72
N HIS A 30 4.24 -3.76 -15.02
CA HIS A 30 4.76 -2.59 -15.71
C HIS A 30 3.69 -1.50 -15.67
N ILE A 31 3.78 -0.61 -14.70
CA ILE A 31 2.93 0.57 -14.66
C ILE A 31 3.58 1.57 -15.60
N ALA A 32 2.93 1.80 -16.74
CA ALA A 32 3.29 2.91 -17.61
C ALA A 32 2.87 4.23 -16.94
N PHE A 33 3.55 4.61 -15.85
CA PHE A 33 3.93 6.02 -15.71
C PHE A 33 4.89 6.21 -16.87
N THR A 34 4.49 6.97 -17.86
CA THR A 34 5.01 6.94 -19.24
C THR A 34 6.52 7.11 -19.40
N ASN A 35 7.30 7.35 -18.34
CA ASN A 35 8.76 7.39 -18.33
C ASN A 35 9.42 6.84 -17.04
N CYS A 36 8.73 6.07 -16.19
CA CYS A 36 9.23 5.72 -14.86
C CYS A 36 9.56 4.25 -14.64
N LEU A 37 10.82 4.03 -14.30
CA LEU A 37 11.48 2.78 -13.95
C LEU A 37 10.80 2.08 -12.77
N GLU A 38 11.07 0.78 -12.69
CA GLU A 38 10.75 -0.14 -11.60
C GLU A 38 10.83 0.54 -10.23
N PHE A 39 9.76 0.40 -9.43
CA PHE A 39 9.77 0.82 -8.04
C PHE A 39 9.58 -0.40 -7.14
N HIS A 40 10.21 -0.34 -5.98
CA HIS A 40 10.06 -1.37 -4.96
C HIS A 40 9.01 -0.95 -3.95
N VAL A 41 8.09 -1.86 -3.66
CA VAL A 41 7.17 -1.68 -2.53
C VAL A 41 7.91 -2.07 -1.25
N SER A 42 8.16 -1.10 -0.40
CA SER A 42 8.84 -1.32 0.88
C SER A 42 7.87 -1.78 1.97
N ARG A 43 6.66 -1.22 1.98
CA ARG A 43 5.62 -1.44 2.99
C ARG A 43 4.24 -1.30 2.35
N PHE A 44 3.24 -2.03 2.83
CA PHE A 44 1.90 -1.92 2.29
C PHE A 44 0.80 -2.23 3.31
N GLY A 45 -0.36 -1.61 3.10
CA GLY A 45 -1.62 -1.91 3.77
C GLY A 45 -2.71 -2.24 2.75
N PHE A 46 -3.78 -2.88 3.21
CA PHE A 46 -4.83 -3.44 2.37
C PHE A 46 -6.22 -3.09 2.90
N TYR A 47 -7.15 -2.83 1.99
CA TYR A 47 -8.56 -2.64 2.27
C TYR A 47 -9.40 -3.47 1.30
N PHE A 48 -10.47 -4.09 1.78
CA PHE A 48 -11.43 -4.82 0.96
C PHE A 48 -12.85 -4.34 1.25
N ASP A 49 -13.54 -3.89 0.20
CA ASP A 49 -14.97 -3.62 0.20
C ASP A 49 -15.72 -4.89 -0.25
N PRO A 50 -16.37 -5.63 0.68
CA PRO A 50 -17.12 -6.83 0.34
C PRO A 50 -18.39 -6.53 -0.47
N LYS A 51 -18.95 -5.32 -0.40
CA LYS A 51 -20.17 -4.95 -1.12
C LYS A 51 -19.89 -4.74 -2.60
N ARG A 52 -18.73 -4.16 -2.92
CA ARG A 52 -18.30 -3.88 -4.30
C ARG A 52 -17.36 -4.95 -4.85
N CYS A 53 -17.03 -5.97 -4.05
CA CYS A 53 -16.02 -6.99 -4.37
C CYS A 53 -14.71 -6.38 -4.86
N ASN A 54 -14.29 -5.26 -4.26
CA ASN A 54 -13.07 -4.55 -4.64
C ASN A 54 -12.09 -4.51 -3.48
N PHE A 55 -10.81 -4.46 -3.80
CA PHE A 55 -9.76 -4.13 -2.86
C PHE A 55 -8.90 -2.97 -3.33
N LYS A 56 -8.28 -2.32 -2.35
CA LYS A 56 -7.24 -1.30 -2.52
C LYS A 56 -5.97 -1.72 -1.78
N VAL A 57 -4.82 -1.34 -2.30
CA VAL A 57 -3.52 -1.52 -1.62
C VAL A 57 -2.86 -0.16 -1.50
N LEU A 58 -2.57 0.26 -0.28
CA LEU A 58 -1.71 1.42 -0.02
C LEU A 58 -0.28 0.90 0.05
N ALA A 59 0.61 1.40 -0.79
CA ALA A 59 2.00 0.96 -0.82
C ALA A 59 2.94 2.16 -0.68
N GLN A 60 3.92 2.05 0.21
CA GLN A 60 5.07 2.95 0.25
C GLN A 60 6.12 2.46 -0.73
N ILE A 61 6.49 3.34 -1.65
CA ILE A 61 7.43 3.02 -2.71
C ILE A 61 8.84 3.54 -2.41
N GLN A 62 9.82 2.77 -2.86
CA GLN A 62 11.21 3.17 -3.02
C GLN A 62 11.49 3.22 -4.52
N VAL A 63 11.92 4.39 -4.99
CA VAL A 63 12.22 4.61 -6.40
C VAL A 63 13.63 4.10 -6.67
N VAL A 64 13.77 3.21 -7.64
CA VAL A 64 15.07 2.72 -8.10
C VAL A 64 15.36 3.33 -9.47
N GLY A 65 16.15 4.40 -9.49
CA GLY A 65 16.58 5.06 -10.72
C GLY A 65 16.53 6.58 -10.67
N ASN A 66 17.16 7.23 -11.66
CA ASN A 66 17.45 8.67 -11.64
C ASN A 66 16.38 9.57 -12.32
N HIS A 67 15.26 9.02 -12.79
CA HIS A 67 14.34 9.78 -13.67
C HIS A 67 12.86 9.71 -13.29
N CYS A 68 12.55 9.56 -12.00
CA CYS A 68 11.16 9.58 -11.54
C CYS A 68 10.82 10.82 -10.73
N GLU A 69 9.65 11.39 -11.03
CA GLU A 69 9.03 12.47 -10.26
C GLU A 69 8.49 12.00 -8.90
N LEU A 70 8.48 10.68 -8.68
CA LEU A 70 8.12 10.08 -7.40
C LEU A 70 9.29 10.30 -6.44
N LYS A 71 9.00 10.84 -5.26
CA LYS A 71 9.99 10.93 -4.18
C LYS A 71 10.03 9.61 -3.41
N GLU A 72 11.22 9.27 -2.91
CA GLU A 72 11.36 8.15 -1.98
C GLU A 72 10.42 8.35 -0.77
N GLY A 73 9.72 7.30 -0.37
CA GLY A 73 8.76 7.35 0.71
C GLY A 73 7.37 7.88 0.33
N GLU A 74 7.12 8.16 -0.97
CA GLU A 74 5.77 8.41 -1.45
C GLU A 74 4.87 7.18 -1.32
N PHE A 75 3.56 7.43 -1.18
CA PHE A 75 2.53 6.41 -1.16
C PHE A 75 1.79 6.37 -2.48
N LEU A 76 1.58 5.16 -3.00
CA LEU A 76 0.68 4.89 -4.11
C LEU A 76 -0.47 4.00 -3.64
N LEU A 77 -1.59 4.14 -4.32
CA LEU A 77 -2.81 3.38 -4.12
C LEU A 77 -3.10 2.55 -5.36
N PHE A 78 -3.07 1.22 -5.22
CA PHE A 78 -3.60 0.31 -6.22
C PHE A 78 -5.10 0.16 -6.05
N ILE A 79 -5.85 0.16 -7.15
CA ILE A 79 -7.29 -0.08 -7.15
C ILE A 79 -7.59 -1.29 -8.03
N SER A 80 -8.08 -2.36 -7.42
CA SER A 80 -8.40 -3.61 -8.13
C SER A 80 -9.45 -3.45 -9.25
N LEU A 81 -10.42 -2.55 -9.09
CA LEU A 81 -11.47 -2.31 -10.09
C LEU A 81 -10.90 -1.80 -11.42
N THR A 82 -9.89 -0.96 -11.37
CA THR A 82 -9.25 -0.38 -12.56
C THR A 82 -7.97 -1.10 -12.93
N GLY A 83 -7.38 -1.85 -11.99
CA GLY A 83 -6.05 -2.44 -12.14
C GLY A 83 -4.93 -1.41 -12.18
N LEU A 84 -5.17 -0.18 -11.72
CA LEU A 84 -4.23 0.93 -11.84
C LEU A 84 -3.70 1.38 -10.48
N TRP A 85 -2.46 1.84 -10.52
CA TRP A 85 -1.82 2.58 -9.44
C TRP A 85 -2.02 4.08 -9.64
N ARG A 86 -2.26 4.80 -8.55
CA ARG A 86 -2.31 6.26 -8.56
C ARG A 86 -1.90 6.83 -7.22
N ARG A 87 -1.66 8.15 -7.18
CA ARG A 87 -1.54 8.86 -5.90
C ARG A 87 -2.90 8.86 -5.15
N PRO A 88 -2.90 8.75 -3.82
CA PRO A 88 -4.07 9.03 -3.00
C PRO A 88 -4.66 10.42 -3.30
N ARG A 89 -5.97 10.59 -3.10
CA ARG A 89 -6.65 11.88 -3.37
C ARG A 89 -6.14 13.00 -2.47
N HIS A 90 -5.88 12.70 -1.20
CA HIS A 90 -5.26 13.63 -0.27
C HIS A 90 -3.83 13.19 0.03
N SER A 91 -2.99 14.14 0.40
CA SER A 91 -1.60 13.88 0.75
C SER A 91 -1.51 12.92 1.93
N VAL A 92 -0.73 11.85 1.77
CA VAL A 92 -0.37 10.96 2.88
C VAL A 92 0.84 11.57 3.59
N PRO A 93 0.73 11.94 4.87
CA PRO A 93 1.79 12.63 5.58
C PRO A 93 2.89 11.64 5.97
N TYR A 94 4.11 11.95 5.53
CA TYR A 94 5.37 11.27 5.91
C TYR A 94 5.47 9.79 5.53
N ALA A 95 6.68 9.35 5.20
CA ALA A 95 6.99 7.93 4.99
C ALA A 95 6.71 7.12 6.27
N ALA A 96 6.31 5.84 6.11
CA ALA A 96 6.21 4.93 7.23
C ALA A 96 7.60 4.41 7.62
N SER A 97 7.90 4.48 8.91
CA SER A 97 9.13 3.93 9.50
C SER A 97 9.01 2.43 9.76
N ARG A 98 7.80 1.93 9.99
CA ARG A 98 7.47 0.52 10.32
C ARG A 98 6.34 -0.02 9.45
N ASP A 99 6.10 -1.32 9.53
CA ASP A 99 5.03 -2.00 8.80
C ASP A 99 3.67 -1.30 8.97
N ILE A 100 2.90 -1.29 7.88
CA ILE A 100 1.57 -0.71 7.83
C ILE A 100 0.58 -1.79 8.28
N ILE A 101 -0.23 -1.49 9.29
CA ILE A 101 -1.22 -2.39 9.85
C ILE A 101 -2.60 -1.98 9.34
N SER A 102 -3.32 -2.91 8.73
CA SER A 102 -4.67 -2.65 8.20
C SER A 102 -5.74 -3.14 9.18
N ILE A 103 -6.60 -2.24 9.62
CA ILE A 103 -7.73 -2.54 10.50
C ILE A 103 -8.96 -1.85 9.91
N ASP A 104 -9.97 -2.66 9.58
CA ASP A 104 -11.20 -2.21 8.95
C ASP A 104 -10.94 -1.41 7.66
N HIS A 105 -11.38 -0.16 7.57
CA HIS A 105 -11.16 0.72 6.44
C HIS A 105 -9.88 1.56 6.55
N SER A 106 -9.07 1.36 7.57
CA SER A 106 -7.91 2.22 7.87
C SER A 106 -6.58 1.47 7.85
N CYS A 107 -5.57 2.13 7.28
CA CYS A 107 -4.17 1.72 7.33
C CYS A 107 -3.43 2.56 8.37
N PHE A 108 -2.91 1.91 9.40
CA PHE A 108 -2.17 2.53 10.49
C PHE A 108 -0.68 2.34 10.30
N TYR A 109 0.10 3.39 10.52
CA TYR A 109 1.56 3.31 10.49
C TYR A 109 2.21 4.34 11.41
N ILE A 110 3.46 4.07 11.80
CA ILE A 110 4.29 5.04 12.50
C ILE A 110 5.08 5.81 11.47
N SER A 111 4.93 7.14 11.42
CA SER A 111 5.73 7.99 10.55
C SER A 111 7.18 8.07 10.99
N GLU A 112 8.08 8.58 10.14
CA GLU A 112 9.46 8.91 10.54
C GLU A 112 9.54 9.94 11.67
N GLY A 113 8.50 10.77 11.83
CA GLY A 113 8.34 11.68 12.97
C GLY A 113 7.79 11.04 14.24
N TYR A 114 7.71 9.70 14.31
CA TYR A 114 7.16 8.93 15.43
C TYR A 114 5.71 9.27 15.79
N ASN A 115 4.94 9.72 14.79
CA ASN A 115 3.51 9.94 14.94
C ASN A 115 2.75 8.70 14.47
N LEU A 116 1.69 8.34 15.20
CA LEU A 116 0.74 7.34 14.72
C LEU A 116 -0.19 8.00 13.70
N VAL A 117 -0.13 7.53 12.46
CA VAL A 117 -1.00 7.99 11.37
C VAL A 117 -2.02 6.90 11.07
N ALA A 118 -3.29 7.31 10.92
CA ALA A 118 -4.35 6.48 10.37
C ALA A 118 -4.76 7.04 9.01
N PHE A 119 -4.64 6.22 7.97
CA PHE A 119 -5.08 6.55 6.63
C PHE A 119 -6.37 5.81 6.29
N ASP A 120 -7.47 6.54 6.16
CA ASP A 120 -8.77 6.01 5.74
C ASP A 120 -8.71 5.66 4.24
N MET A 121 -8.88 4.39 3.92
CA MET A 121 -8.80 3.86 2.56
C MET A 121 -10.05 4.12 1.72
N GLU A 122 -11.19 4.44 2.32
CA GLU A 122 -12.42 4.81 1.63
C GLU A 122 -12.40 6.28 1.22
N ARG A 123 -12.13 7.16 2.19
CA ARG A 123 -12.07 8.62 2.04
C ARG A 123 -10.75 9.10 1.44
N GLU A 124 -9.70 8.31 1.59
CA GLU A 124 -8.33 8.64 1.21
C GLU A 124 -7.82 9.87 1.96
N GLU A 125 -8.11 9.92 3.26
CA GLU A 125 -7.77 10.99 4.20
C GLU A 125 -6.85 10.44 5.30
N ALA A 126 -5.94 11.27 5.81
CA ALA A 126 -4.98 10.89 6.83
C ALA A 126 -5.20 11.70 8.10
N ASP A 127 -5.33 10.99 9.23
CA ASP A 127 -5.41 11.58 10.56
C ASP A 127 -4.16 11.26 11.37
N ILE A 128 -3.61 12.27 12.04
CA ILE A 128 -2.50 12.11 12.98
C ILE A 128 -3.10 11.96 14.38
N ILE A 129 -2.99 10.75 14.94
CA ILE A 129 -3.64 10.39 16.21
C ILE A 129 -2.78 10.79 17.42
N VAL A 130 -1.45 10.66 17.33
CA VAL A 130 -0.54 10.94 18.45
C VAL A 130 0.68 11.71 17.97
N TYR A 131 1.00 12.80 18.67
CA TYR A 131 2.29 13.49 18.59
C TYR A 131 3.21 12.96 19.70
N ASN A 132 4.35 12.39 19.31
CA ASN A 132 5.38 11.81 20.20
C ASN A 132 5.02 10.49 20.90
N VAL A 133 5.15 9.37 20.19
CA VAL A 133 5.34 8.07 20.85
C VAL A 133 6.81 7.97 21.28
N TYR A 134 7.17 8.56 22.42
CA TYR A 134 8.45 8.25 23.08
C TYR A 134 8.35 6.83 23.64
N PHE A 135 8.95 5.86 22.93
CA PHE A 135 9.28 4.58 23.54
C PHE A 135 10.55 4.81 24.38
N GLY A 136 10.36 5.01 25.69
CA GLY A 136 11.43 4.89 26.68
C GLY A 136 11.87 3.45 26.85
#